data_AF-A0A1Q3E323-F1
#
_entry.id   AF-A0A1Q3E323-F1
#
_cell.length_a   1.000
_cell.length_b   1.000
_cell.length_c   1.000
_cell.angle_alpha   90.00
_cell.angle_beta   90.00
_cell.angle_gamma   90.00
#
_symmetry.space_group_name_H-M   'P 1'
#
loop_
_entity.id
_entity.type
_entity.pdbx_description
1 polymer ?
#
loop_
_entity_poly.entity_id
_entity_poly.type
_entity_poly.pdbx_seq_one_letter_code
_entity_poly.pdbx_strand_id
1 'polypeptide(L)'
;MYLLANLGMSTNFGPVDLNHLQFPVHLTIDYIRVYQPSDAINIGCDPPDFPTEAYINKHLEAYSNPNLTTWRGDYGQPFPKNSFLGQC
;
A
#
# COMPACT_ATOMS: atom_id res chain seq x y z
N MET A 1 -1.34 5.36 10.53
CA MET A 1 -1.56 3.90 10.49
C MET A 1 -2.54 3.60 9.36
N TYR A 2 -2.27 2.58 8.55
CA TYR A 2 -3.20 2.11 7.52
C TYR A 2 -3.38 0.59 7.65
N LEU A 3 -4.54 0.10 7.23
CA LEU A 3 -4.84 -1.33 7.17
C LEU A 3 -4.86 -1.76 5.72
N LEU A 4 -4.11 -2.82 5.40
CA LEU A 4 -4.12 -3.45 4.08
C LEU A 4 -4.50 -4.92 4.24
N ALA A 5 -5.62 -5.32 3.64
CA ALA A 5 -6.03 -6.71 3.55
C ALA A 5 -6.05 -7.11 2.07
N ASN A 6 -5.30 -8.16 1.70
CA ASN A 6 -5.23 -8.63 0.33
C ASN A 6 -5.47 -10.15 0.26
N LEU A 7 -6.07 -10.58 -0.84
CA LEU A 7 -6.06 -11.96 -1.29
C LEU A 7 -5.23 -12.00 -2.56
N GLY A 8 -3.99 -12.49 -2.47
CA GLY A 8 -3.06 -12.45 -3.59
C GLY A 8 -2.18 -13.69 -3.67
N MET A 9 -1.68 -13.95 -4.87
CA MET A 9 -0.69 -14.97 -5.17
C MET A 9 0.53 -14.28 -5.80
N SER A 10 1.73 -14.74 -5.45
CA SER A 10 2.97 -14.24 -6.03
C SER A 10 4.02 -15.35 -6.01
N THR A 11 4.76 -15.48 -7.09
CA THR A 11 5.92 -16.38 -7.18
C THR A 11 7.04 -15.98 -6.20
N ASN A 12 7.03 -14.74 -5.71
CA ASN A 12 7.93 -14.30 -4.63
C ASN A 12 7.51 -14.83 -3.25
N PHE A 13 6.27 -15.28 -3.07
CA PHE A 13 5.80 -15.90 -1.83
C PHE A 13 6.01 -17.42 -1.83
N GLY A 14 5.94 -18.03 -3.02
CA GLY A 14 6.14 -19.47 -3.23
C GLY A 14 5.67 -19.91 -4.63
N PRO A 15 5.90 -21.17 -5.02
CA PRO A 15 5.38 -21.71 -6.28
C PRO A 15 3.84 -21.67 -6.29
N VAL A 16 3.27 -21.21 -7.40
CA VAL A 16 1.81 -21.10 -7.57
C VAL A 16 1.29 -22.27 -8.40
N ASP A 17 0.49 -23.14 -7.79
CA ASP A 17 -0.09 -24.31 -8.44
C ASP A 17 -1.46 -23.98 -9.05
N LEU A 18 -1.44 -23.39 -10.25
CA LEU A 18 -2.66 -23.00 -10.96
C LEU A 18 -3.54 -24.17 -11.39
N ASN A 19 -2.99 -25.39 -11.49
CA ASN A 19 -3.73 -26.56 -11.96
C ASN A 19 -4.68 -27.11 -10.89
N HIS A 20 -4.36 -26.91 -9.60
CA HIS A 20 -5.15 -27.42 -8.50
C HIS A 20 -5.94 -26.34 -7.74
N LEU A 21 -5.72 -25.06 -8.06
CA LEU A 21 -6.51 -23.96 -7.51
C LEU A 21 -7.93 -23.94 -8.09
N GLN A 22 -8.93 -23.86 -7.20
CA GLN A 22 -10.34 -23.77 -7.56
C GLN A 22 -10.80 -22.31 -7.49
N PHE A 23 -11.20 -21.76 -8.64
CA PHE A 23 -11.66 -20.37 -8.75
C PHE A 23 -13.19 -20.28 -8.90
N PRO A 24 -13.84 -19.22 -8.37
CA PRO A 24 -13.25 -18.10 -7.65
C PRO A 24 -12.84 -18.44 -6.21
N VAL A 25 -11.74 -17.84 -5.75
CA VAL A 25 -11.31 -17.90 -4.34
C VAL A 25 -11.82 -16.69 -3.57
N HIS A 26 -12.15 -16.88 -2.30
CA HIS A 26 -12.74 -15.84 -1.46
C HIS A 26 -11.96 -15.66 -0.16
N LEU A 27 -11.65 -14.40 0.16
CA LEU A 27 -11.22 -13.96 1.47
C LEU A 27 -12.38 -13.24 2.12
N THR A 28 -12.94 -13.82 3.17
CA THR A 28 -14.08 -13.26 3.90
C THR A 28 -13.61 -12.68 5.22
N ILE A 29 -13.93 -11.41 5.46
CA ILE A 29 -13.63 -10.69 6.70
C ILE A 29 -14.96 -10.32 7.34
N ASP A 30 -15.26 -10.88 8.52
CA ASP A 30 -16.51 -10.60 9.24
C ASP A 30 -16.49 -9.19 9.85
N TYR A 31 -15.42 -8.85 10.58
CA TYR A 31 -15.20 -7.49 11.06
C TYR A 31 -13.73 -7.21 11.35
N ILE A 32 -13.37 -5.93 11.32
CA ILE A 32 -12.08 -5.41 11.80
C ILE A 32 -12.39 -4.41 12.92
N ARG A 33 -11.70 -4.55 14.06
CA ARG A 33 -11.72 -3.55 15.13
C ARG A 33 -10.34 -2.96 15.30
N VAL A 34 -10.27 -1.65 15.39
CA VAL A 34 -9.04 -0.88 15.57
C VAL A 34 -9.23 -0.02 16.80
N TYR A 35 -8.28 -0.13 17.72
CA TYR A 35 -8.28 0.63 18.96
C TYR A 35 -7.10 1.61 18.94
N GLN A 36 -7.40 2.88 19.15
CA GLN A 36 -6.41 3.93 19.33
C GLN A 36 -6.33 4.24 20.83
N PRO A 37 -5.13 4.32 21.44
CA PRO A 37 -4.98 4.80 22.81
C PRO A 37 -5.63 6.18 22.95
N SER A 38 -6.33 6.42 24.05
CA SER A 38 -7.12 7.64 24.26
C SER A 38 -6.29 8.92 24.25
N ASP A 39 -5.00 8.81 24.56
CA ASP A 39 -4.00 9.87 24.61
C ASP A 39 -3.21 10.03 23.30
N ALA A 40 -3.33 9.08 22.36
CA ALA A 40 -2.59 9.06 21.10
C ALA A 40 -3.48 9.44 19.90
N ILE A 41 -4.20 10.57 20.00
CA ILE A 41 -5.11 11.05 18.97
C ILE A 41 -4.33 11.50 17.74
N ASN A 42 -4.54 10.78 16.65
CA ASN A 42 -3.97 11.03 15.34
C ASN A 42 -5.07 10.72 14.32
N ILE A 43 -5.84 11.76 14.00
CA ILE A 43 -7.02 11.71 13.14
C ILE A 43 -6.74 12.56 11.90
N GLY A 44 -7.01 12.02 10.72
CA GLY A 44 -6.84 12.71 9.44
C GLY A 44 -5.94 11.96 8.48
N CYS A 45 -5.92 12.44 7.24
CA CYS A 45 -5.09 11.87 6.17
C CYS A 45 -3.70 12.50 6.10
N ASP A 46 -3.45 13.62 6.79
CA ASP A 46 -2.18 14.36 6.77
C ASP A 46 -1.68 14.70 8.19
N PRO A 47 -1.29 13.70 9.00
CA PRO A 47 -0.73 13.98 10.31
C PRO A 47 0.70 14.54 10.23
N PRO A 48 1.16 15.32 11.24
CA PRO A 48 2.47 15.99 11.20
C PRO A 48 3.66 15.05 10.96
N ASP A 49 3.61 13.84 11.53
CA ASP A 49 4.69 12.84 11.39
C ASP A 49 4.63 12.07 10.06
N PHE A 50 3.51 12.15 9.33
CA PHE A 50 3.31 11.47 8.04
C PHE A 50 2.62 12.43 7.05
N PRO A 51 3.34 13.43 6.51
CA PRO A 51 2.79 14.46 5.63
C PRO A 51 2.45 13.88 4.25
N THR A 52 1.33 13.18 4.20
CA THR A 52 0.86 12.40 3.06
C THR A 52 0.30 13.32 1.99
N GLU A 53 -0.35 14.42 2.38
CA GLU A 53 -0.87 15.42 1.44
C GLU A 53 0.27 16.03 0.63
N ALA A 54 1.35 16.46 1.30
CA ALA A 54 2.52 17.02 0.62
C ALA A 54 3.14 16.03 -0.37
N TYR A 55 3.20 14.74 0.00
CA TYR A 55 3.71 13.69 -0.88
C TYR A 55 2.81 13.44 -2.09
N ILE A 56 1.49 13.33 -1.88
CA ILE A 56 0.52 13.15 -2.97
C ILE A 56 0.53 14.36 -3.90
N ASN A 57 0.53 15.57 -3.36
CA ASN A 57 0.55 16.80 -4.15
C ASN A 57 1.82 16.91 -5.01
N LYS A 58 2.97 16.52 -4.46
CA LYS A 58 4.24 16.46 -5.22
C LYS A 58 4.19 15.43 -6.35
N HIS A 59 3.42 14.36 -6.20
CA HIS A 59 3.34 13.25 -7.15
C HIS A 59 1.94 13.07 -7.75
N LEU A 60 1.19 14.18 -7.91
CA LEU A 60 -0.25 14.15 -8.18
C LEU A 60 -0.62 13.35 -9.43
N GLU A 61 0.23 13.39 -10.45
CA GLU A 61 0.02 12.65 -11.71
C GLU A 61 -0.04 11.13 -11.47
N ALA A 62 0.82 10.58 -10.62
CA ALA A 62 0.78 9.15 -10.28
C ALA A 62 -0.49 8.75 -9.54
N TYR A 63 -1.13 9.68 -8.83
CA TYR A 63 -2.36 9.43 -8.07
C TYR A 63 -3.64 9.80 -8.84
N SER A 64 -3.52 10.46 -9.99
CA SER A 64 -4.67 10.92 -10.78
C SER A 64 -4.72 10.32 -12.19
N ASN A 65 -3.63 9.75 -12.69
CA ASN A 65 -3.55 9.14 -14.02
C ASN A 65 -3.57 7.60 -13.92
N PRO A 66 -4.69 6.93 -14.27
CA PRO A 66 -4.79 5.47 -14.17
C PRO A 66 -3.93 4.72 -15.19
N ASN A 67 -3.35 5.40 -16.18
CA ASN A 67 -2.46 4.76 -17.17
C ASN A 67 -1.03 4.61 -16.65
N LEU A 68 -0.68 5.24 -15.52
CA LEU A 68 0.64 5.09 -14.90
C LEU A 68 0.59 3.92 -13.90
N THR A 69 1.01 2.74 -14.36
CA THR A 69 0.92 1.50 -13.57
C THR A 69 2.23 1.11 -12.89
N THR A 70 3.34 1.68 -13.33
CA THR A 70 4.67 1.41 -12.78
C THR A 70 5.40 2.71 -12.40
N TRP A 71 6.00 2.71 -11.20
CA TRP A 71 6.65 3.91 -10.65
C TRP A 71 7.89 4.36 -11.43
N ARG A 72 8.75 3.40 -11.80
CA ARG A 72 9.97 3.70 -12.57
C ARG A 72 9.75 3.65 -14.08
N GLY A 73 8.87 2.77 -14.57
CA GLY A 73 8.66 2.57 -16.00
C GLY A 73 7.80 3.68 -16.58
N ASP A 74 6.56 3.75 -16.14
CA ASP A 74 5.56 4.66 -16.72
C ASP A 74 5.72 6.08 -16.15
N TYR A 75 5.87 6.19 -14.82
CA TYR A 75 5.92 7.49 -14.14
C TYR A 75 7.33 8.12 -14.10
N GLY A 76 8.39 7.31 -14.30
CA GLY A 76 9.77 7.80 -14.44
C GLY A 76 10.40 8.40 -13.17
N GLN A 77 9.79 8.26 -12.00
CA GLN A 77 10.35 8.79 -10.75
C GLN A 77 11.34 7.82 -10.09
N PRO A 78 12.36 8.33 -9.38
CA PRO A 78 13.20 7.49 -8.54
C PRO A 78 12.36 6.80 -7.47
N PHE A 79 12.75 5.57 -7.12
CA PHE A 79 12.05 4.83 -6.08
C PHE A 79 12.29 5.48 -4.70
N PRO A 80 11.27 5.64 -3.85
CA PRO A 80 11.44 6.18 -2.52
C PRO A 80 12.48 5.37 -1.74
N LYS A 81 13.37 6.09 -1.06
CA LYS A 81 14.40 5.48 -0.20
C LYS A 81 13.76 4.96 1.09
N ASN A 82 14.30 3.87 1.62
CA ASN A 82 13.84 3.26 2.86
C ASN A 82 14.93 3.33 3.93
N SER A 83 14.62 3.93 5.09
CA SER A 83 15.53 4.03 6.24
C SER A 83 15.84 2.67 6.87
N PHE A 84 14.90 1.71 6.85
CA PHE A 84 15.13 0.34 7.29
C PHE A 84 16.19 -0.37 6.44
N LEU A 85 16.33 0.03 5.17
CA LEU A 85 17.37 -0.47 4.26
C LEU A 85 18.65 0.38 4.27
N GLY A 86 18.75 1.41 5.14
CA GLY A 86 19.92 2.29 5.22
C GLY A 86 20.11 3.22 4.02
N GLN A 87 19.03 3.59 3.32
CA GLN A 87 19.11 4.40 2.08
C GLN A 87 18.91 5.90 2.31
N CYS A 88 18.49 6.29 3.53
CA CYS A 88 18.15 7.65 3.95
C CYS A 88 19.18 8.18 4.95
#